data_AF-A0A9D2A3Z1-F1
#
_entry.id   AF-A0A9D2A3Z1-F1
#
_cell.length_a   1.000
_cell.length_b   1.000
_cell.length_c   1.000
_cell.angle_alpha   90.00
_cell.angle_beta   90.00
_cell.angle_gamma   90.00
#
_symmetry.space_group_name_H-M   'P 1'
#
loop_
_entity.id
_entity.type
_entity.pdbx_description
1 polymer ?
#
loop_
_entity_poly.entity_id
_entity_poly.type
_entity_poly.pdbx_seq_one_letter_code
_entity_poly.pdbx_strand_id
1 'polypeptide(L)'
;MTNELVVDVQPKEVTIALLEDKSLVELQSEGRNISFSVGNMYLGRIRKLMPGLNACFVDVGYEKDAFLHYQDLGPQFNSLEKYIKQTLSDKKKLTPITKATILPDLEKDGTVSNTLKVGQEVVVQIVKEPISTKGPRLTSELSFAGRYLVLIPFNDKVSVSQKIKSSEERARLKQLLMSIKPKNFGVIVRTVAEGKRVAELDGELKVLVKHWEDAVVKIQKATKFPTLIYEETSRAVGLLRDLFNPSFESIHVNNEAVFQEIKDYVALIAPERANIVKLYKGKLPIFDNFGITKQIKSSFGRTVSYKSGAYLIIEHTEALHVVDVNSGNRTKNANGQEANALEVNLGAADELARQLRLRDMGGIIVVDFIDMALAENRQKLYERMCQNMQKDRARHNILPLSKFGLMQITRQRVRPAMDVNTAETCPTCFGKGTIKPSILFTDTLESKIDYLVNKLKIKKFSLHIHPYIAAYVNQGLMSLKRKWQMKYGLGIKIIPNQKLAFLQYVFYDQHGEEIDMKEEIEIK
;
A
#
# COMPACT_ATOMS: atom_id res chain seq x y z
N MET A 1 9.97 -20.84 -1.29
CA MET A 1 9.53 -19.44 -1.24
C MET A 1 9.96 -18.77 -2.51
N THR A 2 9.02 -18.64 -3.43
CA THR A 2 9.17 -17.92 -4.68
C THR A 2 8.49 -16.56 -4.54
N ASN A 3 9.13 -15.50 -5.05
CA ASN A 3 8.60 -14.15 -4.99
C ASN A 3 8.22 -13.67 -6.39
N GLU A 4 7.07 -13.05 -6.52
CA GLU A 4 6.64 -12.40 -7.77
C GLU A 4 6.18 -10.98 -7.47
N LEU A 5 6.57 -10.03 -8.33
CA LEU A 5 6.11 -8.65 -8.24
C LEU A 5 5.23 -8.35 -9.44
N VAL A 6 4.05 -7.79 -9.20
CA VAL A 6 3.14 -7.36 -10.27
C VAL A 6 2.83 -5.89 -10.08
N VAL A 7 3.13 -5.08 -11.08
CA VAL A 7 2.97 -3.63 -11.08
C VAL A 7 1.89 -3.26 -12.10
N ASP A 8 0.75 -2.80 -11.61
CA ASP A 8 -0.35 -2.27 -12.40
C ASP A 8 -0.28 -0.75 -12.45
N VAL A 9 -0.12 -0.20 -13.64
CA VAL A 9 0.10 1.22 -13.88
C VAL A 9 -1.12 1.80 -14.60
N GLN A 10 -2.06 2.34 -13.81
CA GLN A 10 -3.29 2.97 -14.29
C GLN A 10 -3.11 4.49 -14.45
N PRO A 11 -3.96 5.22 -15.19
CA PRO A 11 -3.78 6.66 -15.43
C PRO A 11 -3.68 7.53 -14.17
N LYS A 12 -4.38 7.14 -13.09
CA LYS A 12 -4.43 7.90 -11.83
C LYS A 12 -3.49 7.36 -10.76
N GLU A 13 -3.19 6.07 -10.79
CA GLU A 13 -2.44 5.39 -9.74
C GLU A 13 -1.53 4.28 -10.29
N VAL A 14 -0.51 3.94 -9.50
CA VAL A 14 0.33 2.76 -9.69
C VAL A 14 0.13 1.87 -8.48
N THR A 15 -0.30 0.63 -8.72
CA THR A 15 -0.49 -0.37 -7.68
C THR A 15 0.54 -1.49 -7.82
N ILE A 16 1.20 -1.83 -6.73
CA ILE A 16 2.27 -2.81 -6.66
C ILE A 16 1.82 -3.93 -5.74
N ALA A 17 1.79 -5.16 -6.26
CA ALA A 17 1.43 -6.36 -5.54
C ALA A 17 2.66 -7.28 -5.44
N LEU A 18 3.03 -7.65 -4.22
CA LEU A 18 4.05 -8.65 -3.94
C LEU A 18 3.37 -9.97 -3.56
N LEU A 19 3.75 -11.03 -4.27
CA LEU A 19 3.31 -12.40 -4.02
C LEU A 19 4.48 -13.20 -3.43
N GLU A 20 4.24 -13.93 -2.35
CA GLU A 20 5.13 -14.99 -1.83
C GLU A 20 4.39 -16.33 -2.01
N ASP A 21 4.96 -17.27 -2.75
CA ASP A 21 4.36 -18.57 -3.08
C ASP A 21 2.90 -18.41 -3.58
N LYS A 22 2.69 -17.51 -4.56
CA LYS A 22 1.37 -17.11 -5.13
C LYS A 22 0.38 -16.45 -4.18
N SER A 23 0.74 -16.23 -2.92
CA SER A 23 -0.09 -15.55 -1.92
C SER A 23 0.27 -14.08 -1.85
N LEU A 24 -0.73 -13.20 -1.92
CA LEU A 24 -0.55 -11.74 -1.84
C LEU A 24 -0.10 -11.36 -0.42
N VAL A 25 1.10 -10.81 -0.27
CA VAL A 25 1.66 -10.48 1.05
C VAL A 25 1.84 -8.99 1.29
N GLU A 26 1.87 -8.20 0.21
CA GLU A 26 2.01 -6.75 0.27
C GLU A 26 1.29 -6.12 -0.91
N LEU A 27 0.51 -5.08 -0.65
CA LEU A 27 -0.18 -4.29 -1.68
C LEU A 27 0.06 -2.82 -1.36
N GLN A 28 0.60 -2.09 -2.32
CA GLN A 28 0.81 -0.65 -2.20
C GLN A 28 0.16 0.04 -3.39
N SER A 29 -0.59 1.12 -3.16
CA SER A 29 -1.06 1.99 -4.23
C SER A 29 -0.53 3.41 -4.03
N GLU A 30 -0.18 4.07 -5.13
CA GLU A 30 0.29 5.45 -5.15
C GLU A 30 -0.40 6.22 -6.28
N GLY A 31 -0.96 7.38 -5.97
CA GLY A 31 -1.41 8.30 -6.99
C GLY A 31 -0.23 8.80 -7.81
N ARG A 32 -0.38 8.90 -9.14
CA ARG A 32 0.70 9.34 -10.04
C ARG A 32 1.24 10.76 -9.77
N ASN A 33 0.55 11.54 -8.95
CA ASN A 33 0.88 12.93 -8.61
C ASN A 33 1.33 13.11 -7.15
N ILE A 34 1.63 12.05 -6.39
CA ILE A 34 1.94 12.20 -4.96
C ILE A 34 3.33 12.81 -4.78
N SER A 35 3.35 14.11 -4.52
CA SER A 35 4.53 14.93 -4.30
C SER A 35 5.03 14.93 -2.85
N PHE A 36 4.87 13.84 -2.06
CA PHE A 36 5.24 13.78 -0.61
C PHE A 36 5.58 12.37 -0.08
N SER A 37 6.20 11.52 -0.90
CA SER A 37 6.55 10.15 -0.51
C SER A 37 7.71 10.10 0.50
N VAL A 38 7.77 9.04 1.33
CA VAL A 38 8.88 8.82 2.27
C VAL A 38 10.21 8.83 1.50
N GLY A 39 11.19 9.57 2.00
CA GLY A 39 12.50 9.72 1.38
C GLY A 39 12.68 10.98 0.56
N ASN A 40 11.59 11.59 0.07
CA ASN A 40 11.65 12.88 -0.62
C ASN A 40 12.25 13.96 0.28
N MET A 41 13.07 14.84 -0.30
CA MET A 41 13.68 15.96 0.41
C MET A 41 13.25 17.29 -0.20
N TYR A 42 12.97 18.25 0.67
CA TYR A 42 12.51 19.58 0.33
C TYR A 42 13.41 20.62 0.97
N LEU A 43 13.66 21.69 0.21
CA LEU A 43 14.05 22.96 0.78
C LEU A 43 12.76 23.71 1.16
N GLY A 44 12.40 23.62 2.43
CA GLY A 44 11.19 24.22 2.99
C GLY A 44 11.48 25.51 3.75
N ARG A 45 10.42 26.09 4.33
CA ARG A 45 10.50 27.29 5.16
C ARG A 45 9.74 27.10 6.47
N ILE A 46 10.33 27.51 7.58
CA ILE A 46 9.68 27.43 8.89
C ILE A 46 8.51 28.42 8.93
N ARG A 47 7.29 27.90 9.07
CA ARG A 47 6.06 28.72 9.20
C ARG A 47 5.81 29.11 10.65
N LYS A 48 5.97 28.17 11.57
CA LYS A 48 5.63 28.37 12.98
C LYS A 48 6.51 27.55 13.90
N LEU A 49 6.90 28.15 15.04
CA LEU A 49 7.52 27.43 16.15
C LEU A 49 6.46 27.06 17.19
N MET A 50 6.57 25.88 17.78
CA MET A 50 5.69 25.36 18.83
C MET A 50 6.55 24.93 20.03
N PRO A 51 6.95 25.88 20.91
CA PRO A 51 7.86 25.59 22.02
C PRO A 51 7.32 24.51 22.97
N GLY A 52 6.00 24.50 23.22
CA GLY A 52 5.36 23.50 24.08
C GLY A 52 5.40 22.06 23.54
N LEU A 53 5.70 21.86 22.25
CA LEU A 53 5.92 20.55 21.64
C LEU A 53 7.41 20.31 21.30
N ASN A 54 8.29 21.24 21.66
CA ASN A 54 9.67 21.33 21.19
C ASN A 54 9.82 21.03 19.68
N ALA A 55 8.94 21.64 18.87
CA ALA A 55 8.81 21.34 17.45
C ALA A 55 8.48 22.59 16.62
N CYS A 56 8.59 22.47 15.30
CA CYS A 56 8.16 23.49 14.36
C CYS A 56 7.34 22.91 13.21
N PHE A 57 6.61 23.79 12.55
CA PHE A 57 5.86 23.52 11.35
C PHE A 57 6.59 24.12 10.15
N VAL A 58 6.83 23.28 9.14
CA VAL A 58 7.60 23.60 7.95
C VAL A 58 6.68 23.56 6.74
N ASP A 59 6.75 24.59 5.90
CA ASP A 59 6.14 24.59 4.59
C ASP A 59 6.97 23.73 3.63
N VAL A 60 6.38 22.63 3.17
CA VAL A 60 6.93 21.77 2.11
C VAL A 60 6.05 21.74 0.86
N GLY A 61 4.95 22.51 0.86
CA GLY A 61 4.06 22.65 -0.29
C GLY A 61 2.85 21.72 -0.24
N TYR A 62 2.70 20.98 0.85
CA TYR A 62 1.50 20.20 1.13
C TYR A 62 0.42 21.11 1.72
N GLU A 63 -0.86 20.75 1.56
CA GLU A 63 -1.99 21.54 2.07
C GLU A 63 -1.93 21.78 3.58
N LYS A 64 -1.31 20.84 4.31
CA LYS A 64 -1.07 20.93 5.75
C LYS A 64 0.41 21.05 6.05
N ASP A 65 0.73 21.90 7.02
CA ASP A 65 2.11 22.09 7.43
C ASP A 65 2.73 20.78 7.93
N ALA A 66 3.99 20.58 7.57
CA ALA A 66 4.75 19.40 7.95
C ALA A 66 5.38 19.58 9.33
N PHE A 67 5.43 18.51 10.11
CA PHE A 67 5.87 18.54 11.51
C PHE A 67 7.34 18.12 11.63
N LEU A 68 8.17 18.96 12.25
CA LEU A 68 9.58 18.70 12.55
C LEU A 68 9.86 18.89 14.04
N HIS A 69 10.22 17.81 14.74
CA HIS A 69 10.58 17.87 16.16
C HIS A 69 12.07 18.23 16.33
N TYR A 70 12.44 18.86 17.46
CA TYR A 70 13.83 19.24 17.75
C TYR A 70 14.81 18.07 17.62
N GLN A 71 14.46 16.92 18.21
CA GLN A 71 15.30 15.71 18.12
C GLN A 71 15.43 15.16 16.70
N ASP A 72 14.48 15.48 15.80
CA ASP A 72 14.53 15.08 14.40
C ASP A 72 15.43 16.04 13.57
N LEU A 73 16.01 17.10 14.14
CA LEU A 73 17.04 17.93 13.49
C LEU A 73 18.36 17.18 13.33
N GLY A 74 18.69 16.35 14.34
CA GLY A 74 19.90 15.54 14.38
C GLY A 74 21.16 16.28 14.83
N PRO A 75 22.22 15.53 15.17
CA PRO A 75 23.46 16.10 15.68
C PRO A 75 24.17 16.97 14.64
N GLN A 76 24.09 16.63 13.36
CA GLN A 76 24.82 17.34 12.30
C GLN A 76 24.10 18.59 11.77
N PHE A 77 23.00 18.99 12.41
CA PHE A 77 22.16 20.10 11.94
C PHE A 77 22.91 21.41 11.78
N ASN A 78 23.78 21.78 12.73
CA ASN A 78 24.55 23.02 12.68
C ASN A 78 25.42 23.11 11.41
N SER A 79 26.12 22.02 11.08
CA SER A 79 26.97 21.91 9.89
C SER A 79 26.13 22.01 8.60
N LEU A 80 25.02 21.29 8.55
CA LEU A 80 24.07 21.33 7.43
C LEU A 80 23.53 22.75 7.24
N GLU A 81 22.98 23.36 8.27
CA GLU A 81 22.37 24.69 8.22
C GLU A 81 23.36 25.75 7.70
N LYS A 82 24.59 25.75 8.21
CA LYS A 82 25.65 26.66 7.73
C LYS A 82 25.94 26.45 6.25
N TYR A 83 26.07 25.19 5.82
CA TYR A 83 26.35 24.86 4.42
C TYR A 83 25.19 25.27 3.49
N ILE A 84 23.95 25.07 3.90
CA ILE A 84 22.77 25.50 3.14
C ILE A 84 22.70 27.02 3.01
N LYS A 85 22.93 27.77 4.10
CA LYS A 85 22.98 29.25 4.07
C LYS A 85 24.04 29.75 3.08
N GLN A 86 25.23 29.15 3.08
CA GLN A 86 26.30 29.49 2.14
C GLN A 86 25.93 29.14 0.68
N THR A 87 25.28 27.99 0.48
CA THR A 87 24.86 27.55 -0.87
C THR A 87 23.76 28.44 -1.44
N LEU A 88 22.86 28.94 -0.59
CA LEU A 88 21.80 29.85 -1.02
C LEU A 88 22.30 31.25 -1.34
N SER A 89 23.35 31.73 -0.65
CA SER A 89 23.91 33.05 -0.86
C SER A 89 24.84 33.13 -2.08
N ASP A 90 25.61 32.08 -2.39
CA ASP A 90 26.48 32.03 -3.56
C ASP A 90 25.80 31.31 -4.74
N LYS A 91 25.19 32.09 -5.64
CA LYS A 91 24.52 31.55 -6.85
C LYS A 91 25.49 31.14 -7.97
N LYS A 92 26.80 31.43 -7.86
CA LYS A 92 27.78 31.23 -8.93
C LYS A 92 28.73 30.07 -8.67
N LYS A 93 29.09 29.81 -7.41
CA LYS A 93 30.07 28.79 -7.06
C LYS A 93 29.53 27.83 -6.00
N LEU A 94 29.40 26.57 -6.38
CA LEU A 94 28.98 25.51 -5.47
C LEU A 94 30.21 24.99 -4.71
N THR A 95 30.18 25.07 -3.38
CA THR A 95 31.28 24.57 -2.53
C THR A 95 31.07 23.07 -2.31
N PRO A 96 32.02 22.19 -2.69
CA PRO A 96 31.88 20.76 -2.41
C PRO A 96 31.77 20.49 -0.92
N ILE A 97 30.95 19.50 -0.53
CA ILE A 97 30.78 19.13 0.89
C ILE A 97 32.10 18.75 1.56
N THR A 98 33.07 18.21 0.81
CA THR A 98 34.43 17.89 1.31
C THR A 98 35.19 19.11 1.85
N LYS A 99 34.78 20.32 1.46
CA LYS A 99 35.32 21.61 1.93
C LYS A 99 34.37 22.34 2.89
N ALA A 100 33.24 21.74 3.25
CA ALA A 100 32.30 22.32 4.20
C ALA A 100 32.93 22.46 5.59
N THR A 101 32.60 23.55 6.29
CA THR A 101 32.98 23.70 7.70
C THR A 101 32.09 22.81 8.55
N ILE A 102 32.70 21.87 9.28
CA ILE A 102 32.01 21.07 10.28
C ILE A 102 31.94 21.87 11.58
N LEU A 103 30.73 22.07 12.09
CA LEU A 103 30.45 22.70 13.38
C LEU A 103 30.25 21.63 14.47
N PRO A 104 30.33 22.01 15.76
CA PRO A 104 29.96 21.10 16.85
C PRO A 104 28.55 20.54 16.70
N ASP A 105 28.37 19.30 17.16
CA ASP A 105 27.07 18.63 17.18
C ASP A 105 26.03 19.48 17.91
N LEU A 106 24.79 19.45 17.41
CA LEU A 106 23.65 20.06 18.09
C LEU A 106 23.41 19.35 19.43
N GLU A 107 23.20 20.11 20.49
CA GLU A 107 22.88 19.60 21.83
C GLU A 107 21.58 18.78 21.81
N LYS A 108 21.46 17.78 22.69
CA LYS A 108 20.30 16.87 22.68
C LYS A 108 19.09 17.44 23.43
N ASP A 109 19.35 18.30 24.39
CA ASP A 109 18.42 18.89 25.37
C ASP A 109 18.07 20.35 25.07
N GLY A 110 18.48 20.87 23.91
CA GLY A 110 18.11 22.20 23.49
C GLY A 110 16.64 22.33 23.05
N THR A 111 16.29 23.54 22.62
CA THR A 111 14.92 23.90 22.25
C THR A 111 14.85 24.45 20.84
N VAL A 112 13.74 24.15 20.16
CA VAL A 112 13.46 24.65 18.81
C VAL A 112 13.48 26.17 18.73
N SER A 113 13.06 26.86 19.79
CA SER A 113 13.02 28.33 19.88
C SER A 113 14.39 28.98 19.87
N ASN A 114 15.40 28.30 20.41
CA ASN A 114 16.77 28.79 20.45
C ASN A 114 17.54 28.43 19.18
N THR A 115 17.15 27.34 18.52
CA THR A 115 17.86 26.80 17.35
C THR A 115 17.32 27.31 16.02
N LEU A 116 16.01 27.58 15.91
CA LEU A 116 15.34 27.91 14.66
C LEU A 116 14.59 29.24 14.73
N LYS A 117 14.40 29.87 13.56
CA LYS A 117 13.62 31.11 13.43
C LYS A 117 12.46 30.95 12.45
N VAL A 118 11.35 31.64 12.70
CA VAL A 118 10.26 31.72 11.71
C VAL A 118 10.76 32.40 10.44
N GLY A 119 10.38 31.86 9.28
CA GLY A 119 10.82 32.33 7.97
C GLY A 119 12.15 31.77 7.49
N GLN A 120 12.90 31.07 8.36
CA GLN A 120 14.17 30.43 8.01
C GLN A 120 13.96 29.28 7.01
N GLU A 121 14.86 29.18 6.02
CA GLU A 121 14.97 28.03 5.13
C GLU A 121 15.56 26.82 5.85
N VAL A 122 14.98 25.64 5.60
CA VAL A 122 15.44 24.39 6.19
C VAL A 122 15.34 23.26 5.18
N VAL A 123 16.38 22.43 5.10
CA VAL A 123 16.34 21.19 4.32
C VAL A 123 15.81 20.07 5.19
N VAL A 124 14.79 19.40 4.69
CA VAL A 124 14.05 18.37 5.41
C VAL A 124 13.78 17.17 4.51
N GLN A 125 13.74 15.99 5.12
CA GLN A 125 13.37 14.72 4.48
C GLN A 125 12.08 14.19 5.10
N ILE A 126 11.18 13.66 4.27
CA ILE A 126 9.95 13.04 4.74
C ILE A 126 10.26 11.67 5.34
N VAL A 127 9.94 11.49 6.63
CA VAL A 127 10.08 10.21 7.35
C VAL A 127 8.74 9.50 7.54
N LYS A 128 7.63 10.25 7.52
CA LYS A 128 6.27 9.70 7.48
C LYS A 128 5.41 10.49 6.52
N GLU A 129 4.70 9.77 5.66
CA GLU A 129 3.68 10.33 4.77
C GLU A 129 2.57 11.03 5.57
N PRO A 130 1.85 12.00 4.97
CA PRO A 130 0.68 12.57 5.61
C PRO A 130 -0.36 11.48 5.90
N ILE A 131 -0.94 11.50 7.09
CA ILE A 131 -1.93 10.51 7.53
C ILE A 131 -3.16 11.24 8.06
N SER A 132 -4.31 10.99 7.43
CA SER A 132 -5.61 11.54 7.82
C SER A 132 -5.54 13.07 7.93
N THR A 133 -5.69 13.62 9.14
CA THR A 133 -5.69 15.06 9.35
C THR A 133 -4.32 15.67 9.58
N LYS A 134 -3.25 14.87 9.66
CA LYS A 134 -1.89 15.30 10.01
C LYS A 134 -1.01 15.43 8.77
N GLY A 135 -0.28 16.54 8.68
CA GLY A 135 0.78 16.72 7.67
C GLY A 135 1.93 15.72 7.84
N PRO A 136 2.86 15.66 6.88
CA PRO A 136 3.98 14.72 6.92
C PRO A 136 4.90 15.00 8.11
N ARG A 137 5.55 13.96 8.63
CA ARG A 137 6.63 14.11 9.63
C ARG A 137 7.97 14.20 8.92
N LEU A 138 8.80 15.11 9.39
CA LEU A 138 10.08 15.46 8.79
C LEU A 138 11.26 15.13 9.69
N THR A 139 12.44 15.08 9.09
CA THR A 139 13.75 15.11 9.76
C THR A 139 14.72 16.00 8.98
N SER A 140 15.72 16.57 9.64
CA SER A 140 16.89 17.16 8.97
C SER A 140 18.12 16.23 9.03
N GLU A 141 17.97 15.00 9.54
CA GLU A 141 18.94 13.92 9.38
C GLU A 141 18.81 13.30 7.99
N LEU A 142 19.36 14.00 7.00
CA LEU A 142 19.26 13.60 5.60
C LEU A 142 19.98 12.26 5.37
N SER A 143 19.35 11.40 4.58
CA SER A 143 19.94 10.13 4.17
C SER A 143 19.51 9.72 2.77
N PHE A 144 20.44 9.12 2.01
CA PHE A 144 20.17 8.56 0.69
C PHE A 144 20.32 7.05 0.76
N ALA A 145 19.21 6.33 0.58
CA ALA A 145 19.18 4.89 0.71
C ALA A 145 19.44 4.20 -0.63
N GLY A 146 20.55 3.47 -0.70
CA GLY A 146 20.84 2.46 -1.71
C GLY A 146 20.39 1.06 -1.25
N ARG A 147 20.65 0.06 -2.08
CA ARG A 147 20.40 -1.35 -1.80
C ARG A 147 21.38 -1.90 -0.76
N TYR A 148 22.65 -1.55 -0.86
CA TYR A 148 23.71 -2.03 0.03
C TYR A 148 24.10 -0.99 1.09
N LEU A 149 24.01 0.29 0.75
CA LEU A 149 24.51 1.40 1.56
C LEU A 149 23.42 2.42 1.85
N VAL A 150 23.57 3.14 2.96
CA VAL A 150 22.85 4.40 3.21
C VAL A 150 23.90 5.48 3.41
N LEU A 151 23.83 6.53 2.60
CA LEU A 151 24.76 7.66 2.66
C LEU A 151 24.17 8.77 3.54
N ILE A 152 25.01 9.34 4.43
CA ILE A 152 24.63 10.41 5.35
C ILE A 152 25.64 11.57 5.20
N PRO A 153 25.23 12.75 4.73
CA PRO A 153 26.11 13.92 4.64
C PRO A 153 26.47 14.49 6.02
N PHE A 154 27.58 15.21 6.10
CA PHE A 154 28.12 15.84 7.33
C PHE A 154 28.45 14.87 8.46
N ASN A 155 28.55 13.58 8.16
CA ASN A 155 29.02 12.56 9.08
C ASN A 155 30.35 12.01 8.54
N ASP A 156 31.16 11.34 9.35
CA ASP A 156 32.40 10.70 8.89
C ASP A 156 32.54 9.24 9.34
N LYS A 157 31.47 8.67 9.92
CA LYS A 157 31.47 7.32 10.48
C LYS A 157 30.99 6.28 9.46
N VAL A 158 31.59 5.09 9.54
CA VAL A 158 31.08 3.88 8.87
C VAL A 158 30.49 2.94 9.92
N SER A 159 29.22 2.60 9.74
CA SER A 159 28.45 1.71 10.63
C SER A 159 27.97 0.50 9.85
N VAL A 160 28.04 -0.69 10.43
CA VAL A 160 27.58 -1.94 9.77
C VAL A 160 26.34 -2.47 10.47
N SER A 161 25.37 -2.96 9.69
CA SER A 161 24.13 -3.58 10.20
C SER A 161 24.41 -4.64 11.25
N GLN A 162 23.73 -4.55 12.40
CA GLN A 162 23.81 -5.53 13.48
C GLN A 162 23.29 -6.92 13.07
N LYS A 163 22.51 -7.01 11.99
CA LYS A 163 21.97 -8.28 11.47
C LYS A 163 23.03 -9.15 10.80
N ILE A 164 24.15 -8.58 10.36
CA ILE A 164 25.30 -9.36 9.86
C ILE A 164 25.94 -9.99 11.10
N LYS A 165 26.00 -11.32 11.22
CA LYS A 165 26.46 -11.98 12.46
C LYS A 165 27.97 -12.16 12.52
N SER A 166 28.63 -12.42 11.38
CA SER A 166 30.09 -12.61 11.32
C SER A 166 30.83 -11.34 11.73
N SER A 167 31.75 -11.49 12.67
CA SER A 167 32.57 -10.38 13.16
C SER A 167 33.62 -9.95 12.12
N GLU A 168 34.15 -10.95 11.40
CA GLU A 168 35.15 -10.82 10.35
C GLU A 168 34.58 -10.02 9.18
N GLU A 169 33.35 -10.36 8.75
CA GLU A 169 32.68 -9.69 7.65
C GLU A 169 32.33 -8.24 7.99
N ARG A 170 31.88 -7.97 9.22
CA ARG A 170 31.65 -6.59 9.68
C ARG A 170 32.94 -5.78 9.63
N ALA A 171 34.06 -6.35 10.09
CA ALA A 171 35.36 -5.68 10.06
C ALA A 171 35.81 -5.40 8.62
N ARG A 172 35.68 -6.38 7.73
CA ARG A 172 36.00 -6.26 6.30
C ARG A 172 35.20 -5.15 5.64
N LEU A 173 33.87 -5.17 5.76
CA LEU A 173 32.98 -4.17 5.16
C LEU A 173 33.27 -2.77 5.70
N LYS A 174 33.52 -2.65 7.01
CA LYS A 174 33.87 -1.38 7.65
C LYS A 174 35.18 -0.81 7.10
N GLN A 175 36.25 -1.61 7.03
CA GLN A 175 37.55 -1.19 6.50
C GLN A 175 37.46 -0.80 5.02
N LEU A 176 36.77 -1.62 4.23
CA LEU A 176 36.55 -1.37 2.81
C LEU A 176 35.88 0.00 2.59
N LEU A 177 34.75 0.25 3.24
CA LEU A 177 34.03 1.51 3.06
C LEU A 177 34.75 2.71 3.66
N MET A 178 35.51 2.53 4.75
CA MET A 178 36.37 3.58 5.26
C MET A 178 37.42 4.02 4.22
N SER A 179 37.91 3.10 3.38
CA SER A 179 38.91 3.41 2.35
C SER A 179 38.37 4.14 1.13
N ILE A 180 37.09 3.94 0.79
CA ILE A 180 36.49 4.51 -0.43
C ILE A 180 35.51 5.66 -0.17
N LYS A 181 35.05 5.85 1.07
CA LYS A 181 34.11 6.93 1.38
C LYS A 181 34.74 8.30 1.16
N PRO A 182 34.02 9.26 0.54
CA PRO A 182 34.49 10.63 0.52
C PRO A 182 34.47 11.25 1.92
N LYS A 183 35.26 12.31 2.10
CA LYS A 183 35.28 13.09 3.35
C LYS A 183 33.92 13.76 3.60
N ASN A 184 33.54 13.90 4.87
CA ASN A 184 32.28 14.50 5.31
C ASN A 184 31.03 13.71 4.87
N PHE A 185 31.20 12.42 4.56
CA PHE A 185 30.11 11.46 4.44
C PHE A 185 30.26 10.28 5.40
N GLY A 186 29.17 9.96 6.07
CA GLY A 186 28.97 8.72 6.80
C GLY A 186 28.27 7.70 5.92
N VAL A 187 28.52 6.42 6.20
CA VAL A 187 27.93 5.31 5.45
C VAL A 187 27.42 4.25 6.42
N ILE A 188 26.17 3.83 6.24
CA ILE A 188 25.60 2.66 6.93
C ILE A 188 25.54 1.49 5.95
N VAL A 189 26.15 0.37 6.31
CA VAL A 189 26.16 -0.87 5.53
C VAL A 189 24.93 -1.70 5.88
N ARG A 190 24.08 -1.98 4.90
CA ARG A 190 22.87 -2.80 5.03
C ARG A 190 23.23 -4.28 5.01
N THR A 191 22.33 -5.13 5.53
CA THR A 191 22.55 -6.59 5.59
C THR A 191 22.78 -7.22 4.22
N VAL A 192 22.16 -6.69 3.17
CA VAL A 192 22.27 -7.21 1.78
C VAL A 192 23.66 -6.99 1.18
N ALA A 193 24.51 -6.19 1.82
CA ALA A 193 25.90 -5.95 1.40
C ALA A 193 26.86 -7.09 1.79
N GLU A 194 26.42 -8.06 2.59
CA GLU A 194 27.23 -9.20 3.02
C GLU A 194 27.78 -9.97 1.80
N GLY A 195 29.09 -10.23 1.82
CA GLY A 195 29.83 -10.90 0.74
C GLY A 195 30.06 -10.08 -0.52
N LYS A 196 29.56 -8.83 -0.59
CA LYS A 196 29.72 -7.98 -1.78
C LYS A 196 31.14 -7.46 -1.95
N ARG A 197 31.53 -7.32 -3.23
CA ARG A 197 32.87 -6.87 -3.63
C ARG A 197 32.96 -5.34 -3.60
N VAL A 198 34.19 -4.81 -3.49
CA VAL A 198 34.46 -3.36 -3.45
C VAL A 198 33.83 -2.62 -4.62
N ALA A 199 33.93 -3.17 -5.84
CA ALA A 199 33.44 -2.53 -7.05
C ALA A 199 31.92 -2.28 -7.02
N GLU A 200 31.14 -3.21 -6.49
CA GLU A 200 29.68 -3.06 -6.36
C GLU A 200 29.32 -1.97 -5.34
N LEU A 201 30.01 -1.97 -4.19
CA LEU A 201 29.79 -0.99 -3.13
C LEU A 201 30.24 0.41 -3.53
N ASP A 202 31.38 0.54 -4.23
CA ASP A 202 31.89 1.80 -4.76
C ASP A 202 30.98 2.37 -5.86
N GLY A 203 30.50 1.50 -6.76
CA GLY A 203 29.52 1.89 -7.79
C GLY A 203 28.26 2.50 -7.18
N GLU A 204 27.66 1.82 -6.20
CA GLU A 204 26.47 2.36 -5.51
C GLU A 204 26.80 3.64 -4.71
N LEU A 205 27.93 3.67 -4.01
CA LEU A 205 28.34 4.85 -3.23
C LEU A 205 28.45 6.10 -4.11
N LYS A 206 29.03 5.98 -5.31
CA LYS A 206 29.12 7.07 -6.29
C LYS A 206 27.75 7.57 -6.73
N VAL A 207 26.79 6.67 -6.93
CA VAL A 207 25.40 7.04 -7.26
C VAL A 207 24.77 7.84 -6.12
N LEU A 208 24.91 7.38 -4.87
CA LEU A 208 24.37 8.08 -3.70
C LEU A 208 25.02 9.45 -3.50
N VAL A 209 26.33 9.57 -3.72
CA VAL A 209 27.05 10.86 -3.65
C VAL A 209 26.55 11.81 -4.73
N LYS A 210 26.34 11.31 -5.96
CA LYS A 210 25.78 12.10 -7.05
C LYS A 210 24.38 12.61 -6.72
N HIS A 211 23.53 11.80 -6.09
CA HIS A 211 22.20 12.25 -5.64
C HIS A 211 22.29 13.45 -4.67
N TRP A 212 23.24 13.42 -3.75
CA TRP A 212 23.51 14.56 -2.88
C TRP A 212 23.98 15.78 -3.69
N GLU A 213 24.95 15.62 -4.58
CA GLU A 213 25.47 16.72 -5.40
C GLU A 213 24.37 17.37 -6.25
N ASP A 214 23.53 16.57 -6.90
CA ASP A 214 22.38 17.03 -7.68
C ASP A 214 21.34 17.76 -6.81
N ALA A 215 21.10 17.27 -5.58
CA ALA A 215 20.22 17.95 -4.64
C ALA A 215 20.78 19.32 -4.22
N VAL A 216 22.08 19.43 -3.96
CA VAL A 216 22.74 20.72 -3.63
C VAL A 216 22.66 21.70 -4.80
N VAL A 217 22.82 21.23 -6.04
CA VAL A 217 22.63 22.06 -7.25
C VAL A 217 21.20 22.63 -7.30
N LYS A 218 20.19 21.83 -6.99
CA LYS A 218 18.79 22.29 -6.92
C LYS A 218 18.57 23.31 -5.80
N ILE A 219 19.20 23.13 -4.63
CA ILE A 219 19.19 24.11 -3.53
C ILE A 219 19.77 25.45 -3.99
N GLN A 220 20.94 25.44 -4.61
CA GLN A 220 21.60 26.66 -5.10
C GLN A 220 20.71 27.41 -6.12
N LYS A 221 20.05 26.67 -7.02
CA LYS A 221 19.18 27.21 -8.06
C LYS A 221 17.77 27.56 -7.57
N ALA A 222 17.41 27.24 -6.34
CA ALA A 222 16.07 27.52 -5.82
C ALA A 222 15.79 29.04 -5.82
N THR A 223 14.70 29.40 -6.48
CA THR A 223 14.15 30.78 -6.55
C THR A 223 12.76 30.88 -5.93
N LYS A 224 12.12 29.74 -5.68
CA LYS A 224 10.80 29.62 -5.05
C LYS A 224 10.88 28.64 -3.88
N PHE A 225 10.01 28.84 -2.90
CA PHE A 225 9.90 27.97 -1.75
C PHE A 225 8.44 27.54 -1.60
N PRO A 226 8.19 26.29 -1.21
CA PRO A 226 9.17 25.20 -1.04
C PRO A 226 9.66 24.64 -2.40
N THR A 227 10.81 23.98 -2.40
CA THR A 227 11.37 23.31 -3.59
C THR A 227 11.68 21.84 -3.30
N LEU A 228 11.21 20.92 -4.15
CA LEU A 228 11.63 19.51 -4.15
C LEU A 228 13.07 19.43 -4.66
N ILE A 229 13.99 18.98 -3.80
CA ILE A 229 15.42 18.90 -4.11
C ILE A 229 15.88 17.47 -4.38
N TYR A 230 15.23 16.48 -3.80
CA TYR A 230 15.46 15.07 -4.08
C TYR A 230 14.13 14.34 -4.05
N GLU A 231 13.85 13.61 -5.12
CA GLU A 231 12.70 12.72 -5.22
C GLU A 231 13.22 11.31 -5.05
N GLU A 232 12.64 10.55 -4.12
CA GLU A 232 12.97 9.15 -3.97
C GLU A 232 12.54 8.38 -5.23
N THR A 233 13.28 7.33 -5.57
CA THR A 233 12.92 6.46 -6.72
C THR A 233 11.48 5.97 -6.63
N SER A 234 10.86 5.65 -7.77
CA SER A 234 9.48 5.13 -7.80
C SER A 234 9.26 4.02 -6.77
N ARG A 235 8.05 3.91 -6.20
CA ARG A 235 7.79 2.90 -5.15
C ARG A 235 8.11 1.48 -5.57
N ALA A 236 7.97 1.15 -6.86
CA ALA A 236 8.34 -0.15 -7.38
C ALA A 236 9.86 -0.39 -7.27
N VAL A 237 10.67 0.59 -7.67
CA VAL A 237 12.14 0.54 -7.51
C VAL A 237 12.53 0.56 -6.03
N GLY A 238 11.90 1.38 -5.19
CA GLY A 238 12.15 1.41 -3.75
C GLY A 238 11.82 0.08 -3.06
N LEU A 239 10.74 -0.61 -3.48
CA LEU A 239 10.39 -1.94 -2.99
C LEU A 239 11.43 -2.97 -3.43
N LEU A 240 11.86 -2.95 -4.71
CA LEU A 240 12.91 -3.83 -5.21
C LEU A 240 14.25 -3.57 -4.51
N ARG A 241 14.62 -2.32 -4.25
CA ARG A 241 15.81 -1.96 -3.46
C ARG A 241 15.87 -2.70 -2.13
N ASP A 242 14.73 -2.80 -1.46
CA ASP A 242 14.63 -3.34 -0.11
C ASP A 242 14.37 -4.86 -0.07
N LEU A 243 13.63 -5.40 -1.05
CA LEU A 243 13.14 -6.79 -1.01
C LEU A 243 13.80 -7.71 -2.04
N PHE A 244 14.29 -7.16 -3.16
CA PHE A 244 14.78 -7.96 -4.26
C PHE A 244 15.90 -8.89 -3.81
N ASN A 245 15.78 -10.17 -4.11
CA ASN A 245 16.71 -11.22 -3.75
C ASN A 245 16.57 -12.39 -4.75
N PRO A 246 17.43 -13.41 -4.70
CA PRO A 246 17.40 -14.53 -5.65
C PRO A 246 16.07 -15.30 -5.73
N SER A 247 15.18 -15.19 -4.75
CA SER A 247 13.86 -15.84 -4.79
C SER A 247 12.86 -15.18 -5.74
N PHE A 248 13.13 -13.97 -6.25
CA PHE A 248 12.25 -13.31 -7.22
C PHE A 248 12.27 -14.07 -8.55
N GLU A 249 11.17 -14.67 -8.96
CA GLU A 249 11.07 -15.45 -10.20
C GLU A 249 10.64 -14.59 -11.39
N SER A 250 9.72 -13.65 -11.16
CA SER A 250 9.26 -12.74 -12.20
C SER A 250 8.82 -11.39 -11.63
N ILE A 251 8.97 -10.36 -12.47
CA ILE A 251 8.46 -9.02 -12.23
C ILE A 251 7.62 -8.64 -13.45
N HIS A 252 6.32 -8.45 -13.28
CA HIS A 252 5.39 -8.15 -14.37
C HIS A 252 4.92 -6.70 -14.27
N VAL A 253 4.99 -5.97 -15.38
CA VAL A 253 4.63 -4.55 -15.44
C VAL A 253 3.80 -4.32 -16.70
N ASN A 254 2.69 -3.57 -16.64
CA ASN A 254 1.83 -3.32 -17.82
C ASN A 254 2.08 -1.97 -18.52
N ASN A 255 3.13 -1.23 -18.15
CA ASN A 255 3.50 0.04 -18.76
C ASN A 255 4.96 0.04 -19.20
N GLU A 256 5.22 0.51 -20.41
CA GLU A 256 6.56 0.49 -21.02
C GLU A 256 7.57 1.35 -20.25
N ALA A 257 7.20 2.56 -19.81
CA ALA A 257 8.13 3.45 -19.12
C ALA A 257 8.55 2.88 -17.76
N VAL A 258 7.58 2.42 -16.96
CA VAL A 258 7.85 1.79 -15.66
C VAL A 258 8.58 0.45 -15.84
N PHE A 259 8.30 -0.29 -16.91
CA PHE A 259 9.03 -1.51 -17.26
C PHE A 259 10.51 -1.24 -17.49
N GLN A 260 10.86 -0.22 -18.29
CA GLN A 260 12.26 0.12 -18.55
C GLN A 260 12.94 0.60 -17.26
N GLU A 261 12.30 1.45 -16.47
CA GLU A 261 12.83 1.91 -15.18
C GLU A 261 13.18 0.74 -14.24
N ILE A 262 12.26 -0.21 -14.08
CA ILE A 262 12.47 -1.40 -13.24
C ILE A 262 13.54 -2.31 -13.84
N LYS A 263 13.55 -2.50 -15.16
CA LYS A 263 14.53 -3.35 -15.84
C LYS A 263 15.94 -2.79 -15.71
N ASP A 264 16.11 -1.48 -15.89
CA ASP A 264 17.39 -0.79 -15.72
C ASP A 264 17.88 -0.90 -14.28
N TYR A 265 16.97 -0.75 -13.31
CA TYR A 265 17.31 -0.93 -11.90
C TYR A 265 17.75 -2.37 -11.58
N VAL A 266 17.00 -3.38 -12.03
CA VAL A 266 17.38 -4.80 -11.83
C VAL A 266 18.70 -5.11 -12.52
N ALA A 267 18.92 -4.60 -13.73
CA ALA A 267 20.18 -4.77 -14.46
C ALA A 267 21.37 -4.14 -13.72
N LEU A 268 21.17 -3.03 -13.01
CA LEU A 268 22.19 -2.39 -12.19
C LEU A 268 22.60 -3.25 -10.99
N ILE A 269 21.63 -3.87 -10.31
CA ILE A 269 21.88 -4.59 -9.04
C ILE A 269 22.13 -6.09 -9.20
N ALA A 270 21.64 -6.70 -10.28
CA ALA A 270 21.72 -8.11 -10.63
C ALA A 270 21.59 -8.29 -12.16
N PRO A 271 22.65 -7.94 -12.94
CA PRO A 271 22.62 -7.96 -14.40
C PRO A 271 22.11 -9.28 -15.00
N GLU A 272 22.49 -10.41 -14.40
CA GLU A 272 22.12 -11.75 -14.84
C GLU A 272 20.62 -12.05 -14.69
N ARG A 273 19.88 -11.24 -13.91
CA ARG A 273 18.46 -11.42 -13.64
C ARG A 273 17.57 -10.38 -14.32
N ALA A 274 18.12 -9.49 -15.15
CA ALA A 274 17.31 -8.47 -15.85
C ALA A 274 16.14 -9.06 -16.66
N ASN A 275 16.28 -10.30 -17.15
CA ASN A 275 15.27 -11.00 -17.96
C ASN A 275 14.02 -11.48 -17.16
N ILE A 276 14.04 -11.43 -15.83
CA ILE A 276 12.84 -11.75 -15.03
C ILE A 276 11.81 -10.61 -15.08
N VAL A 277 12.23 -9.40 -15.45
CA VAL A 277 11.35 -8.26 -15.68
C VAL A 277 10.67 -8.43 -17.04
N LYS A 278 9.35 -8.48 -17.04
CA LYS A 278 8.52 -8.80 -18.21
C LYS A 278 7.42 -7.77 -18.38
N LEU A 279 7.37 -7.16 -19.55
CA LEU A 279 6.25 -6.32 -19.95
C LEU A 279 5.03 -7.18 -20.24
N TYR A 280 3.95 -6.95 -19.51
CA TYR A 280 2.67 -7.60 -19.69
C TYR A 280 1.87 -6.90 -20.79
N LYS A 281 1.53 -7.65 -21.85
CA LYS A 281 0.72 -7.19 -23.00
C LYS A 281 -0.56 -8.01 -23.19
N GLY A 282 -0.98 -8.76 -22.16
CA GLY A 282 -2.17 -9.59 -22.22
C GLY A 282 -3.46 -8.77 -22.30
N LYS A 283 -4.55 -9.39 -22.77
CA LYS A 283 -5.86 -8.74 -22.91
C LYS A 283 -6.60 -8.56 -21.59
N LEU A 284 -6.39 -9.47 -20.63
CA LEU A 284 -6.98 -9.37 -19.30
C LEU A 284 -6.25 -8.29 -18.48
N PRO A 285 -6.94 -7.59 -17.56
CA PRO A 285 -6.25 -6.75 -16.58
C PRO A 285 -5.15 -7.54 -15.87
N ILE A 286 -4.00 -6.92 -15.63
CA ILE A 286 -2.80 -7.61 -15.16
C ILE A 286 -3.06 -8.35 -13.84
N PHE A 287 -3.74 -7.74 -12.88
CA PHE A 287 -4.07 -8.37 -11.60
C PHE A 287 -5.05 -9.54 -11.73
N ASP A 288 -5.99 -9.51 -12.68
CA ASP A 288 -6.88 -10.64 -12.94
C ASP A 288 -6.10 -11.83 -13.50
N ASN A 289 -5.18 -11.57 -14.43
CA ASN A 289 -4.33 -12.59 -15.03
C ASN A 289 -3.47 -13.34 -13.99
N PHE A 290 -3.01 -12.64 -12.95
CA PHE A 290 -2.22 -13.23 -11.85
C PHE A 290 -3.06 -13.64 -10.63
N GLY A 291 -4.40 -13.58 -10.70
CA GLY A 291 -5.29 -13.95 -9.60
C GLY A 291 -5.21 -13.03 -8.37
N ILE A 292 -4.63 -11.85 -8.51
CA ILE A 292 -4.44 -10.86 -7.44
C ILE A 292 -5.78 -10.22 -7.07
N THR A 293 -6.61 -9.86 -8.05
CA THR A 293 -7.91 -9.20 -7.81
C THR A 293 -8.80 -10.01 -6.86
N LYS A 294 -8.85 -11.33 -7.06
CA LYS A 294 -9.58 -12.24 -6.16
C LYS A 294 -9.03 -12.18 -4.73
N GLN A 295 -7.70 -12.20 -4.58
CA GLN A 295 -7.05 -12.13 -3.28
C GLN A 295 -7.26 -10.78 -2.60
N ILE A 296 -7.27 -9.67 -3.35
CA ILE A 296 -7.61 -8.34 -2.80
C ILE A 296 -9.04 -8.38 -2.26
N LYS A 297 -10.01 -8.80 -3.06
CA LYS A 297 -11.42 -8.87 -2.64
C LYS A 297 -11.65 -9.76 -1.42
N SER A 298 -10.93 -10.89 -1.32
CA SER A 298 -11.07 -11.80 -0.17
C SER A 298 -10.26 -11.39 1.06
N SER A 299 -9.14 -10.67 0.87
CA SER A 299 -8.20 -10.36 1.95
C SER A 299 -8.46 -9.01 2.61
N PHE A 300 -9.14 -8.06 1.96
CA PHE A 300 -9.38 -6.72 2.52
C PHE A 300 -10.76 -6.57 3.19
N GLY A 301 -11.69 -7.51 2.98
CA GLY A 301 -12.99 -7.51 3.66
C GLY A 301 -12.89 -7.67 5.19
N ARG A 302 -13.98 -7.37 5.92
CA ARG A 302 -14.05 -7.53 7.38
C ARG A 302 -13.77 -8.97 7.83
N THR A 303 -14.24 -9.95 7.06
CA THR A 303 -14.05 -11.38 7.33
C THR A 303 -13.00 -11.94 6.37
N VAL A 304 -11.92 -12.49 6.92
CA VAL A 304 -10.82 -13.08 6.15
C VAL A 304 -10.80 -14.58 6.42
N SER A 305 -11.27 -15.36 5.44
CA SER A 305 -11.17 -16.82 5.52
C SER A 305 -9.75 -17.28 5.23
N TYR A 306 -9.26 -18.25 6.01
CA TYR A 306 -7.99 -18.94 5.77
C TYR A 306 -8.22 -20.45 5.77
N LYS A 307 -7.13 -21.23 5.68
CA LYS A 307 -7.19 -22.67 5.42
C LYS A 307 -8.15 -23.41 6.38
N SER A 308 -8.92 -24.31 5.79
CA SER A 308 -9.88 -25.21 6.45
C SER A 308 -11.08 -24.55 7.14
N GLY A 309 -11.61 -23.46 6.57
CA GLY A 309 -12.94 -22.93 6.92
C GLY A 309 -12.99 -22.05 8.17
N ALA A 310 -11.85 -21.84 8.81
CA ALA A 310 -11.67 -20.87 9.87
C ALA A 310 -11.49 -19.46 9.27
N TYR A 311 -11.81 -18.43 10.04
CA TYR A 311 -11.74 -17.05 9.57
C TYR A 311 -11.37 -16.07 10.68
N LEU A 312 -10.79 -14.95 10.27
CA LEU A 312 -10.53 -13.79 11.11
C LEU A 312 -11.63 -12.76 10.88
N ILE A 313 -12.08 -12.09 11.94
CA ILE A 313 -12.84 -10.85 11.84
C ILE A 313 -11.88 -9.72 12.20
N ILE A 314 -11.60 -8.82 11.26
CA ILE A 314 -10.70 -7.68 11.46
C ILE A 314 -11.52 -6.40 11.49
N GLU A 315 -11.43 -5.67 12.60
CA GLU A 315 -12.11 -4.39 12.80
C GLU A 315 -11.12 -3.28 13.13
N HIS A 316 -11.44 -2.08 12.66
CA HIS A 316 -10.70 -0.87 12.97
C HIS A 316 -11.54 0.03 13.87
N THR A 317 -10.97 0.37 15.03
CA THR A 317 -11.51 1.39 15.93
C THR A 317 -10.66 2.65 15.85
N GLU A 318 -11.05 3.71 16.55
CA GLU A 318 -10.29 4.95 16.61
C GLU A 318 -8.84 4.75 17.12
N ALA A 319 -8.67 3.96 18.17
CA ALA A 319 -7.38 3.82 18.86
C ALA A 319 -6.59 2.58 18.42
N LEU A 320 -7.27 1.47 18.12
CA LEU A 320 -6.65 0.16 17.93
C LEU A 320 -7.37 -0.70 16.88
N HIS A 321 -6.66 -1.72 16.40
CA HIS A 321 -7.24 -2.77 15.56
C HIS A 321 -7.62 -3.96 16.44
N VAL A 322 -8.82 -4.51 16.22
CA VAL A 322 -9.31 -5.70 16.91
C VAL A 322 -9.38 -6.84 15.90
N VAL A 323 -8.90 -8.01 16.30
CA VAL A 323 -8.95 -9.22 15.49
C VAL A 323 -9.55 -10.34 16.32
N ASP A 324 -10.60 -10.97 15.82
CA ASP A 324 -11.27 -12.12 16.44
C ASP A 324 -11.07 -13.38 15.58
N VAL A 325 -10.81 -14.52 16.22
CA VAL A 325 -10.47 -15.80 15.56
C VAL A 325 -11.60 -16.79 15.72
N ASN A 326 -12.15 -17.26 14.59
CA ASN A 326 -13.25 -18.22 14.58
C ASN A 326 -12.85 -19.51 13.86
N SER A 327 -13.21 -20.66 14.43
CA SER A 327 -12.94 -21.98 13.84
C SER A 327 -13.85 -22.35 12.67
N GLY A 328 -14.97 -21.65 12.50
CA GLY A 328 -16.02 -22.01 11.54
C GLY A 328 -16.66 -23.38 11.80
N ASN A 329 -17.41 -23.89 10.82
CA ASN A 329 -18.11 -25.19 10.90
C ASN A 329 -17.17 -26.38 10.61
N ARG A 330 -16.09 -26.53 11.39
CA ARG A 330 -15.22 -27.72 11.31
C ARG A 330 -15.86 -28.92 12.02
N THR A 331 -15.81 -30.09 11.39
CA THR A 331 -16.06 -31.37 12.04
C THR A 331 -14.97 -31.64 13.09
N LYS A 332 -15.36 -32.12 14.28
CA LYS A 332 -14.45 -32.37 15.40
C LYS A 332 -13.28 -33.26 14.94
N ASN A 333 -12.06 -32.75 15.03
CA ASN A 333 -10.85 -33.57 14.91
C ASN A 333 -10.88 -34.68 15.96
N ALA A 334 -10.38 -35.88 15.61
CA ALA A 334 -10.32 -37.02 16.52
C ALA A 334 -9.48 -36.77 17.79
N ASN A 335 -8.60 -35.76 17.76
CA ASN A 335 -7.65 -35.42 18.83
C ASN A 335 -8.20 -34.42 19.87
N GLY A 336 -9.51 -34.16 19.86
CA GLY A 336 -10.17 -33.32 20.88
C GLY A 336 -10.14 -31.81 20.60
N GLN A 337 -10.83 -31.06 21.47
CA GLN A 337 -11.07 -29.62 21.31
C GLN A 337 -9.80 -28.76 21.44
N GLU A 338 -8.93 -29.10 22.39
CA GLU A 338 -7.69 -28.35 22.65
C GLU A 338 -6.73 -28.38 21.45
N ALA A 339 -6.56 -29.55 20.81
CA ALA A 339 -5.71 -29.69 19.63
C ALA A 339 -6.27 -28.90 18.43
N ASN A 340 -7.60 -28.89 18.26
CA ASN A 340 -8.26 -28.11 17.21
C ASN A 340 -8.10 -26.60 17.45
N ALA A 341 -8.26 -26.13 18.69
CA ALA A 341 -8.06 -24.73 19.05
C ALA A 341 -6.63 -24.28 18.73
N LEU A 342 -5.62 -25.09 19.10
CA LEU A 342 -4.23 -24.80 18.76
C LEU A 342 -4.01 -24.74 17.23
N GLU A 343 -4.49 -25.73 16.48
CA GLU A 343 -4.32 -25.76 15.02
C GLU A 343 -4.94 -24.53 14.34
N VAL A 344 -6.16 -24.16 14.74
CA VAL A 344 -6.86 -22.97 14.24
C VAL A 344 -6.09 -21.70 14.60
N ASN A 345 -5.65 -21.56 15.86
CA ASN A 345 -4.90 -20.38 16.31
C ASN A 345 -3.54 -20.24 15.62
N LEU A 346 -2.82 -21.35 15.36
CA LEU A 346 -1.56 -21.31 14.62
C LEU A 346 -1.79 -20.86 13.16
N GLY A 347 -2.85 -21.36 12.51
CA GLY A 347 -3.25 -20.88 11.19
C GLY A 347 -3.68 -19.41 11.19
N ALA A 348 -4.39 -18.96 12.23
CA ALA A 348 -4.75 -17.57 12.44
C ALA A 348 -3.53 -16.67 12.62
N ALA A 349 -2.49 -17.11 13.34
CA ALA A 349 -1.25 -16.35 13.50
C ALA A 349 -0.48 -16.21 12.18
N ASP A 350 -0.47 -17.25 11.33
CA ASP A 350 0.11 -17.20 9.99
C ASP A 350 -0.62 -16.18 9.11
N GLU A 351 -1.95 -16.26 9.08
CA GLU A 351 -2.78 -15.36 8.28
C GLU A 351 -2.75 -13.93 8.81
N LEU A 352 -2.78 -13.72 10.13
CA LEU A 352 -2.72 -12.40 10.73
C LEU A 352 -1.40 -11.70 10.40
N ALA A 353 -0.27 -12.38 10.53
CA ALA A 353 1.03 -11.79 10.17
C ALA A 353 1.06 -11.36 8.69
N ARG A 354 0.45 -12.13 7.80
CA ARG A 354 0.26 -11.76 6.39
C ARG A 354 -0.63 -10.53 6.25
N GLN A 355 -1.78 -10.49 6.93
CA GLN A 355 -2.75 -9.38 6.88
C GLN A 355 -2.16 -8.07 7.41
N LEU A 356 -1.37 -8.11 8.49
CA LEU A 356 -0.72 -6.91 9.03
C LEU A 356 0.22 -6.25 8.03
N ARG A 357 0.95 -7.05 7.24
CA ARG A 357 1.78 -6.56 6.14
C ARG A 357 0.92 -6.09 4.96
N LEU A 358 -0.02 -6.92 4.52
CA LEU A 358 -0.85 -6.67 3.35
C LEU A 358 -1.68 -5.38 3.46
N ARG A 359 -2.23 -5.12 4.65
CA ARG A 359 -3.07 -3.95 4.94
C ARG A 359 -2.29 -2.76 5.51
N ASP A 360 -0.97 -2.89 5.65
CA ASP A 360 -0.11 -1.92 6.34
C ASP A 360 -0.67 -1.47 7.73
N MET A 361 -1.30 -2.41 8.45
CA MET A 361 -1.93 -2.14 9.75
C MET A 361 -0.85 -1.79 10.78
N GLY A 362 -1.02 -0.68 11.49
CA GLY A 362 -0.06 -0.24 12.50
C GLY A 362 -0.75 0.41 13.69
N GLY A 363 0.00 0.68 14.74
CA GLY A 363 -0.51 1.09 16.04
C GLY A 363 -0.71 -0.12 16.94
N ILE A 364 -1.70 -0.05 17.82
CA ILE A 364 -2.06 -1.13 18.73
C ILE A 364 -2.98 -2.11 18.01
N ILE A 365 -2.66 -3.39 18.07
CA ILE A 365 -3.45 -4.49 17.56
C ILE A 365 -3.72 -5.44 18.72
N VAL A 366 -4.98 -5.77 18.93
CA VAL A 366 -5.44 -6.72 19.96
C VAL A 366 -6.08 -7.90 19.25
N VAL A 367 -5.64 -9.10 19.60
CA VAL A 367 -6.09 -10.35 18.96
C VAL A 367 -6.73 -11.24 20.02
N ASP A 368 -7.98 -11.59 19.79
CA ASP A 368 -8.75 -12.54 20.57
C ASP A 368 -8.66 -13.92 19.88
N PHE A 369 -7.77 -14.76 20.39
CA PHE A 369 -7.59 -16.14 19.92
C PHE A 369 -8.56 -17.07 20.64
N ILE A 370 -8.84 -18.22 20.05
CA ILE A 370 -9.67 -19.25 20.69
C ILE A 370 -8.99 -19.69 21.99
N ASP A 371 -9.77 -19.78 23.07
CA ASP A 371 -9.28 -20.21 24.37
C ASP A 371 -8.52 -21.55 24.32
N MET A 372 -7.35 -21.57 24.96
CA MET A 372 -6.52 -22.77 25.12
C MET A 372 -6.22 -22.97 26.61
N ALA A 373 -6.54 -24.15 27.14
CA ALA A 373 -6.34 -24.46 28.56
C ALA A 373 -4.86 -24.64 28.89
N LEU A 374 -4.09 -25.25 27.99
CA LEU A 374 -2.69 -25.60 28.24
C LEU A 374 -1.76 -24.39 28.04
N ALA A 375 -0.93 -24.12 29.05
CA ALA A 375 0.07 -23.05 28.98
C ALA A 375 1.09 -23.26 27.85
N GLU A 376 1.44 -24.51 27.58
CA GLU A 376 2.33 -24.89 26.48
C GLU A 376 1.76 -24.48 25.11
N ASN A 377 0.44 -24.60 24.91
CA ASN A 377 -0.22 -24.23 23.68
C ASN A 377 -0.24 -22.70 23.47
N ARG A 378 -0.50 -21.95 24.54
CA ARG A 378 -0.40 -20.48 24.53
C ARG A 378 1.02 -20.01 24.19
N GLN A 379 2.03 -20.69 24.72
CA GLN A 379 3.43 -20.40 24.43
C GLN A 379 3.79 -20.70 22.98
N LYS A 380 3.37 -21.86 22.44
CA LYS A 380 3.56 -22.20 21.02
C LYS A 380 2.95 -21.17 20.07
N LEU A 381 1.76 -20.68 20.39
CA LEU A 381 1.09 -19.63 19.62
C LEU A 381 1.88 -18.31 19.63
N TYR A 382 2.35 -17.89 20.80
CA TYR A 382 3.20 -16.69 20.94
C TYR A 382 4.48 -16.82 20.10
N GLU A 383 5.17 -17.96 20.20
CA GLU A 383 6.39 -18.23 19.45
C GLU A 383 6.15 -18.24 17.94
N ARG A 384 5.03 -18.84 17.50
CA ARG A 384 4.63 -18.83 16.09
C ARG A 384 4.41 -17.42 15.57
N MET A 385 3.68 -16.58 16.31
CA MET A 385 3.45 -15.19 15.91
C MET A 385 4.75 -14.39 15.85
N CYS A 386 5.63 -14.55 16.85
CA CYS A 386 6.96 -13.96 16.84
C CYS A 386 7.79 -14.40 15.62
N GLN A 387 7.80 -15.69 15.31
CA GLN A 387 8.51 -16.24 14.14
C GLN A 387 7.98 -15.65 12.83
N ASN A 388 6.65 -15.55 12.67
CA ASN A 388 6.04 -15.01 11.46
C ASN A 388 6.36 -13.53 11.26
N MET A 389 6.34 -12.75 12.35
CA MET A 389 6.59 -11.31 12.32
C MET A 389 8.07 -10.94 12.15
N GLN A 390 9.02 -11.88 12.32
CA GLN A 390 10.46 -11.62 12.05
C GLN A 390 10.73 -11.15 10.61
N LYS A 391 9.88 -11.54 9.66
CA LYS A 391 9.97 -11.11 8.26
C LYS A 391 9.41 -9.71 8.02
N ASP A 392 8.67 -9.15 8.97
CA ASP A 392 8.12 -7.81 8.87
C ASP A 392 9.22 -6.75 9.03
N ARG A 393 9.18 -5.75 8.15
CA ARG A 393 10.12 -4.62 8.15
C ARG A 393 9.73 -3.55 9.16
N ALA A 394 8.44 -3.42 9.45
CA ALA A 394 7.97 -2.48 10.44
C ALA A 394 8.44 -2.93 11.83
N ARG A 395 8.98 -2.00 12.63
CA ARG A 395 9.30 -2.30 14.02
C ARG A 395 8.02 -2.71 14.74
N HIS A 396 8.09 -3.81 15.47
CA HIS A 396 6.96 -4.34 16.19
C HIS A 396 7.39 -4.90 17.54
N ASN A 397 6.43 -4.97 18.46
CA ASN A 397 6.58 -5.64 19.75
C ASN A 397 5.35 -6.52 19.98
N ILE A 398 5.56 -7.73 20.47
CA ILE A 398 4.52 -8.74 20.69
C ILE A 398 4.62 -9.17 22.14
N LEU A 399 3.52 -9.03 22.89
CA LEU A 399 3.44 -9.52 24.26
C LEU A 399 2.88 -10.95 24.28
N PRO A 400 3.26 -11.78 25.27
CA PRO A 400 2.59 -13.04 25.54
C PRO A 400 1.09 -12.85 25.76
N LEU A 401 0.30 -13.92 25.60
CA LEU A 401 -1.13 -13.87 25.85
C LEU A 401 -1.41 -13.42 27.29
N SER A 402 -2.31 -12.46 27.43
CA SER A 402 -2.73 -11.93 28.72
C SER A 402 -3.54 -12.96 29.54
N LYS A 403 -3.87 -12.62 30.78
CA LYS A 403 -4.77 -13.44 31.62
C LYS A 403 -6.18 -13.60 31.02
N PHE A 404 -6.58 -12.69 30.13
CA PHE A 404 -7.84 -12.74 29.40
C PHE A 404 -7.73 -13.42 28.03
N GLY A 405 -6.61 -14.11 27.72
CA GLY A 405 -6.42 -14.78 26.42
C GLY A 405 -5.99 -13.86 25.27
N LEU A 406 -6.09 -12.53 25.45
CA LEU A 406 -5.74 -11.57 24.39
C LEU A 406 -4.24 -11.48 24.13
N MET A 407 -3.85 -11.48 22.86
CA MET A 407 -2.50 -11.10 22.40
C MET A 407 -2.46 -9.63 22.01
N GLN A 408 -1.41 -8.92 22.44
CA GLN A 408 -1.24 -7.48 22.21
C GLN A 408 0.02 -7.23 21.39
N ILE A 409 -0.14 -6.53 20.28
CA ILE A 409 0.93 -6.22 19.33
C ILE A 409 0.97 -4.71 19.11
N THR A 410 2.16 -4.13 19.12
CA THR A 410 2.39 -2.79 18.59
C THR A 410 3.19 -2.88 17.30
N ARG A 411 2.74 -2.21 16.23
CA ARG A 411 3.42 -2.17 14.94
C ARG A 411 3.60 -0.73 14.45
N GLN A 412 4.79 -0.37 14.00
CA GLN A 412 5.12 1.01 13.62
C GLN A 412 4.27 1.50 12.42
N ARG A 413 3.60 2.66 12.59
CA ARG A 413 2.94 3.38 11.48
C ARG A 413 3.95 4.22 10.71
N VAL A 414 4.23 3.82 9.48
CA VAL A 414 5.07 4.56 8.51
C VAL A 414 4.21 5.24 7.45
N ARG A 415 3.12 4.59 7.04
CA ARG A 415 2.18 5.02 6.00
C ARG A 415 0.73 4.87 6.49
N PRO A 416 -0.25 5.45 5.79
CA PRO A 416 -1.66 5.13 6.04
C PRO A 416 -1.91 3.62 5.88
N ALA A 417 -2.83 3.07 6.67
CA ALA A 417 -3.27 1.69 6.46
C ALA A 417 -3.98 1.59 5.11
N MET A 418 -3.72 0.51 4.38
CA MET A 418 -4.36 0.25 3.10
C MET A 418 -5.79 -0.20 3.36
N ASP A 419 -6.75 0.64 3.00
CA ASP A 419 -8.16 0.33 3.04
C ASP A 419 -8.70 0.19 1.61
N VAL A 420 -9.21 -0.99 1.28
CA VAL A 420 -9.81 -1.28 -0.01
C VAL A 420 -11.27 -1.59 0.24
N ASN A 421 -12.17 -0.76 -0.28
CA ASN A 421 -13.58 -1.06 -0.22
C ASN A 421 -13.89 -2.27 -1.10
N THR A 422 -14.09 -3.42 -0.47
CA THR A 422 -14.47 -4.67 -1.15
C THR A 422 -15.99 -4.84 -1.24
N ALA A 423 -16.79 -3.93 -0.69
CA ALA A 423 -18.24 -3.99 -0.78
C ALA A 423 -18.70 -3.53 -2.16
N GLU A 424 -19.59 -4.31 -2.77
CA GLU A 424 -20.23 -3.97 -4.03
C GLU A 424 -21.65 -3.49 -3.76
N THR A 425 -22.09 -2.46 -4.48
CA THR A 425 -23.48 -2.00 -4.42
C THR A 425 -24.39 -3.15 -4.85
N CYS A 426 -25.36 -3.51 -4.01
CA CYS A 426 -26.31 -4.56 -4.35
C CYS A 426 -27.03 -4.20 -5.66
N PRO A 427 -26.93 -5.01 -6.73
CA PRO A 427 -27.48 -4.69 -8.06
C PRO A 427 -29.01 -4.81 -8.12
N THR A 428 -29.66 -5.16 -7.01
CA THR A 428 -31.12 -5.30 -6.90
C THR A 428 -31.75 -4.14 -6.14
N CYS A 429 -31.13 -3.70 -5.03
CA CYS A 429 -31.63 -2.57 -4.24
C CYS A 429 -30.84 -1.28 -4.45
N PHE A 430 -29.78 -1.31 -5.26
CA PHE A 430 -28.87 -0.18 -5.50
C PHE A 430 -28.35 0.42 -4.20
N GLY A 431 -28.01 -0.45 -3.24
CA GLY A 431 -27.49 -0.06 -1.93
C GLY A 431 -28.55 0.34 -0.88
N LYS A 432 -29.84 0.31 -1.21
CA LYS A 432 -30.92 0.73 -0.28
C LYS A 432 -31.29 -0.29 0.79
N GLY A 433 -30.83 -1.54 0.68
CA GLY A 433 -31.25 -2.66 1.55
C GLY A 433 -32.72 -3.07 1.42
N THR A 434 -33.50 -2.37 0.58
CA THR A 434 -34.92 -2.60 0.33
C THR A 434 -35.20 -2.56 -1.17
N ILE A 435 -36.15 -3.36 -1.66
CA ILE A 435 -36.56 -3.35 -3.07
C ILE A 435 -37.83 -2.51 -3.25
N LYS A 436 -38.04 -1.97 -4.47
CA LYS A 436 -39.34 -1.37 -4.82
C LYS A 436 -40.45 -2.43 -4.65
N PRO A 437 -41.68 -2.06 -4.28
CA PRO A 437 -42.78 -3.01 -4.16
C PRO A 437 -42.92 -3.85 -5.43
N SER A 438 -42.75 -5.17 -5.32
CA SER A 438 -42.71 -6.07 -6.47
C SER A 438 -44.00 -6.07 -7.28
N ILE A 439 -45.12 -5.70 -6.65
CA ILE A 439 -46.41 -5.54 -7.30
C ILE A 439 -46.41 -4.43 -8.37
N LEU A 440 -45.62 -3.36 -8.18
CA LEU A 440 -45.52 -2.23 -9.13
C LEU A 440 -44.52 -2.51 -10.26
N PHE A 441 -43.78 -3.63 -10.18
CA PHE A 441 -42.80 -3.96 -11.20
C PHE A 441 -43.46 -4.29 -12.55
N THR A 442 -44.65 -4.90 -12.54
CA THR A 442 -45.39 -5.15 -13.78
C THR A 442 -45.84 -3.88 -14.47
N ASP A 443 -46.19 -2.84 -13.71
CA ASP A 443 -46.56 -1.53 -14.25
C ASP A 443 -45.33 -0.83 -14.86
N THR A 444 -44.16 -1.04 -14.23
CA THR A 444 -42.88 -0.57 -14.76
C THR A 444 -42.53 -1.26 -16.08
N LEU A 445 -42.70 -2.59 -16.16
CA LEU A 445 -42.49 -3.35 -17.40
C LEU A 445 -43.45 -2.91 -18.50
N GLU A 446 -44.73 -2.71 -18.19
CA GLU A 446 -45.71 -2.20 -19.17
C GLU A 446 -45.33 -0.80 -19.67
N SER A 447 -44.89 0.09 -18.78
CA SER A 447 -44.44 1.44 -19.15
C SER A 447 -43.23 1.39 -20.11
N LYS A 448 -42.31 0.46 -19.89
CA LYS A 448 -41.16 0.25 -20.79
C LYS A 448 -41.58 -0.34 -22.14
N ILE A 449 -42.53 -1.28 -22.14
CA ILE A 449 -43.14 -1.82 -23.37
C ILE A 449 -43.84 -0.70 -24.15
N ASP A 450 -44.61 0.15 -23.48
CA ASP A 450 -45.28 1.30 -24.07
C ASP A 450 -44.29 2.22 -24.77
N TYR A 451 -43.22 2.61 -24.07
CA TYR A 451 -42.16 3.44 -24.63
C TYR A 451 -41.53 2.80 -25.87
N LEU A 452 -41.15 1.52 -25.77
CA LEU A 452 -40.48 0.80 -26.84
C LEU A 452 -41.36 0.66 -28.10
N VAL A 453 -42.66 0.42 -27.92
CA VAL A 453 -43.61 0.25 -29.04
C VAL A 453 -44.11 1.59 -29.60
N ASN A 454 -44.48 2.53 -28.73
CA ASN A 454 -45.14 3.77 -29.14
C ASN A 454 -44.15 4.90 -29.44
N LYS A 455 -43.02 4.98 -28.72
CA LYS A 455 -41.98 6.00 -28.92
C LYS A 455 -40.88 5.51 -29.86
N LEU A 456 -40.27 4.36 -29.56
CA LEU A 456 -39.17 3.82 -30.38
C LEU A 456 -39.64 3.05 -31.64
N LYS A 457 -40.94 2.78 -31.76
CA LYS A 457 -41.57 2.07 -32.90
C LYS A 457 -41.09 0.62 -33.09
N ILE A 458 -40.52 0.00 -32.06
CA ILE A 458 -40.07 -1.39 -32.07
C ILE A 458 -41.24 -2.28 -31.66
N LYS A 459 -41.79 -3.08 -32.59
CA LYS A 459 -42.99 -3.91 -32.35
C LYS A 459 -42.71 -5.39 -32.11
N LYS A 460 -41.47 -5.85 -32.36
CA LYS A 460 -41.04 -7.25 -32.19
C LYS A 460 -39.80 -7.28 -31.32
N PHE A 461 -39.89 -7.91 -30.16
CA PHE A 461 -38.81 -8.01 -29.18
C PHE A 461 -39.09 -9.14 -28.18
N SER A 462 -38.06 -9.57 -27.46
CA SER A 462 -38.18 -10.45 -26.30
C SER A 462 -37.81 -9.74 -25.02
N LEU A 463 -38.71 -9.78 -24.04
CA LEU A 463 -38.51 -9.32 -22.67
C LEU A 463 -38.09 -10.51 -21.80
N HIS A 464 -36.85 -10.47 -21.33
CA HIS A 464 -36.28 -11.44 -20.42
C HIS A 464 -36.45 -10.94 -18.98
N ILE A 465 -37.03 -11.78 -18.11
CA ILE A 465 -37.30 -11.46 -16.70
C ILE A 465 -37.08 -12.69 -15.82
N HIS A 466 -36.95 -12.49 -14.50
CA HIS A 466 -36.80 -13.60 -13.55
C HIS A 466 -37.97 -14.61 -13.68
N PRO A 467 -37.72 -15.94 -13.57
CA PRO A 467 -38.74 -16.97 -13.79
C PRO A 467 -40.02 -16.80 -12.96
N TYR A 468 -39.92 -16.33 -11.72
CA TYR A 468 -41.12 -16.11 -10.87
C TYR A 468 -42.01 -14.98 -11.40
N ILE A 469 -41.41 -13.92 -11.95
CA ILE A 469 -42.18 -12.84 -12.59
C ILE A 469 -42.78 -13.34 -13.90
N ALA A 470 -42.00 -14.10 -14.69
CA ALA A 470 -42.50 -14.69 -15.93
C ALA A 470 -43.70 -15.61 -15.66
N ALA A 471 -43.66 -16.41 -14.60
CA ALA A 471 -44.78 -17.25 -14.20
C ALA A 471 -46.03 -16.41 -13.89
N TYR A 472 -45.89 -15.34 -13.09
CA TYR A 472 -46.97 -14.41 -12.79
C TYR A 472 -47.53 -13.70 -14.04
N VAL A 473 -46.66 -13.17 -14.90
CA VAL A 473 -47.03 -12.47 -16.14
C VAL A 473 -47.77 -13.39 -17.13
N ASN A 474 -47.48 -14.68 -17.12
CA ASN A 474 -48.12 -15.69 -17.97
C ASN A 474 -49.31 -16.39 -17.29
N GLN A 475 -49.65 -16.05 -16.05
CA GLN A 475 -50.69 -16.74 -15.29
C GLN A 475 -52.10 -16.47 -15.84
N GLY A 476 -52.89 -17.54 -16.00
CA GLY A 476 -54.29 -17.48 -16.40
C GLY A 476 -54.54 -17.33 -17.91
N LEU A 477 -55.81 -17.49 -18.31
CA LEU A 477 -56.25 -17.43 -19.73
C LEU A 477 -56.19 -16.02 -20.33
N MET A 478 -56.36 -14.99 -19.49
CA MET A 478 -56.26 -13.56 -19.83
C MET A 478 -55.07 -12.91 -19.11
N SER A 479 -53.89 -13.51 -19.30
CA SER A 479 -52.64 -13.11 -18.63
C SER A 479 -52.19 -11.68 -18.97
N LEU A 480 -51.30 -11.11 -18.16
CA LEU A 480 -50.70 -9.79 -18.41
C LEU A 480 -50.01 -9.75 -19.78
N LYS A 481 -49.27 -10.82 -20.14
CA LYS A 481 -48.71 -10.98 -21.48
C LYS A 481 -49.77 -10.81 -22.57
N ARG A 482 -50.94 -11.45 -22.42
CA ARG A 482 -52.00 -11.38 -23.43
C ARG A 482 -52.59 -9.97 -23.52
N LYS A 483 -52.77 -9.29 -22.38
CA LYS A 483 -53.21 -7.88 -22.34
C LYS A 483 -52.20 -6.98 -23.05
N TRP A 484 -50.90 -7.12 -22.78
CA TRP A 484 -49.85 -6.37 -23.46
C TRP A 484 -49.83 -6.67 -24.96
N GLN A 485 -49.97 -7.93 -25.36
CA GLN A 485 -50.01 -8.32 -26.77
C GLN A 485 -51.22 -7.74 -27.52
N MET A 486 -52.40 -7.65 -26.88
CA MET A 486 -53.58 -7.01 -27.47
C MET A 486 -53.39 -5.49 -27.62
N LYS A 487 -52.77 -4.84 -26.62
CA LYS A 487 -52.58 -3.38 -26.57
C LYS A 487 -51.44 -2.90 -27.49
N TYR A 488 -50.34 -3.65 -27.54
CA TYR A 488 -49.07 -3.23 -28.13
C TYR A 488 -48.63 -4.08 -29.34
N GLY A 489 -49.28 -5.22 -29.58
CA GLY A 489 -49.04 -6.10 -30.72
C GLY A 489 -48.50 -7.47 -30.35
N LEU A 490 -48.74 -8.46 -31.22
CA LEU A 490 -48.39 -9.87 -31.00
C LEU A 490 -46.88 -10.18 -31.02
N GLY A 491 -46.03 -9.20 -31.33
CA GLY A 491 -44.58 -9.36 -31.42
C GLY A 491 -43.84 -9.45 -30.08
N ILE A 492 -44.55 -9.33 -28.95
CA ILE A 492 -43.99 -9.39 -27.60
C ILE A 492 -43.79 -10.85 -27.16
N LYS A 493 -42.55 -11.22 -26.88
CA LYS A 493 -42.20 -12.51 -26.26
C LYS A 493 -41.73 -12.30 -24.82
N ILE A 494 -42.21 -13.11 -23.88
CA ILE A 494 -41.74 -13.13 -22.48
C ILE A 494 -40.88 -14.38 -22.30
N ILE A 495 -39.63 -14.21 -21.89
CA ILE A 495 -38.66 -15.30 -21.74
C ILE A 495 -38.16 -15.35 -20.29
N PRO A 496 -38.37 -16.45 -19.55
CA PRO A 496 -37.80 -16.59 -18.21
C PRO A 496 -36.28 -16.70 -18.30
N ASN A 497 -35.56 -15.92 -17.49
CA ASN A 497 -34.10 -15.92 -17.45
C ASN A 497 -33.61 -16.01 -16.00
N GLN A 498 -33.02 -17.15 -15.62
CA GLN A 498 -32.52 -17.41 -14.28
C GLN A 498 -31.30 -16.55 -13.90
N LYS A 499 -30.62 -15.93 -14.88
CA LYS A 499 -29.49 -15.04 -14.62
C LYS A 499 -29.91 -13.67 -14.06
N LEU A 500 -31.18 -13.29 -14.20
CA LEU A 500 -31.70 -11.99 -13.79
C LEU A 500 -32.15 -12.03 -12.33
N ALA A 501 -31.82 -11.01 -11.54
CA ALA A 501 -32.34 -10.85 -10.19
C ALA A 501 -33.85 -10.53 -10.20
N PHE A 502 -34.50 -10.58 -9.03
CA PHE A 502 -35.96 -10.56 -8.90
C PHE A 502 -36.67 -9.34 -9.50
N LEU A 503 -36.01 -8.19 -9.68
CA LEU A 503 -36.57 -7.00 -10.34
C LEU A 503 -35.74 -6.55 -11.55
N GLN A 504 -34.92 -7.44 -12.11
CA GLN A 504 -34.16 -7.16 -13.32
C GLN A 504 -34.92 -7.61 -14.57
N TYR A 505 -34.69 -6.89 -15.65
CA TYR A 505 -35.27 -7.15 -16.97
C TYR A 505 -34.26 -6.80 -18.05
N VAL A 506 -34.36 -7.47 -19.21
CA VAL A 506 -33.56 -7.16 -20.40
C VAL A 506 -34.45 -7.28 -21.63
N PHE A 507 -34.34 -6.34 -22.56
CA PHE A 507 -35.03 -6.39 -23.84
C PHE A 507 -34.03 -6.78 -24.93
N TYR A 508 -34.42 -7.69 -25.82
CA TYR A 508 -33.68 -7.99 -27.04
C TYR A 508 -34.55 -7.72 -28.27
N ASP A 509 -33.94 -7.21 -29.32
CA ASP A 509 -34.61 -7.02 -30.60
C ASP A 509 -34.79 -8.35 -31.37
N GLN A 510 -35.24 -8.28 -32.62
CA GLN A 510 -35.44 -9.46 -33.46
C GLN A 510 -34.13 -10.12 -33.94
N HIS A 511 -32.99 -9.42 -33.83
CA HIS A 511 -31.67 -9.88 -34.21
C HIS A 511 -30.89 -10.46 -33.00
N GLY A 512 -31.43 -10.31 -31.79
CA GLY A 512 -30.81 -10.80 -30.55
C GLY A 512 -29.88 -9.77 -29.90
N GLU A 513 -29.91 -8.51 -30.36
CA GLU A 513 -29.14 -7.41 -29.79
C GLU A 513 -29.89 -6.81 -28.60
N GLU A 514 -29.16 -6.47 -27.53
CA GLU A 514 -29.73 -5.89 -26.30
C GLU A 514 -30.20 -4.46 -26.57
N ILE A 515 -31.45 -4.17 -26.21
CA ILE A 515 -32.01 -2.83 -26.22
C ILE A 515 -31.86 -2.25 -24.82
N ASP A 516 -30.95 -1.29 -24.66
CA ASP A 516 -30.75 -0.62 -23.37
C ASP A 516 -31.99 0.21 -23.00
N MET A 517 -32.65 -0.23 -21.93
CA MET A 517 -33.88 0.35 -21.40
C MET A 517 -33.74 0.69 -19.91
N LYS A 518 -32.50 0.71 -19.40
CA LYS A 518 -32.21 0.96 -17.98
C LYS A 518 -32.43 2.43 -17.63
N GLU A 519 -32.94 2.69 -16.44
CA GLU A 519 -33.08 4.05 -15.90
C GLU A 519 -31.72 4.57 -15.36
N GLU A 520 -31.54 5.89 -15.25
CA GLU A 520 -30.28 6.46 -14.71
C GLU A 520 -29.88 5.89 -13.35
N ILE A 521 -30.85 5.52 -12.51
CA ILE A 521 -30.60 4.91 -11.20
C ILE A 521 -30.15 3.44 -11.29
N GLU A 522 -30.38 2.79 -12.44
CA GLU A 522 -30.00 1.41 -12.75
C GLU A 522 -28.66 1.35 -13.51
N ILE A 523 -28.16 2.51 -13.99
CA ILE A 523 -26.89 2.68 -14.70
C ILE A 523 -25.77 3.16 -13.74
N LYS A 524 -26.12 3.71 -12.57
CA LYS A 524 -25.19 4.29 -11.58
C LYS A 524 -24.58 3.29 -10.61
#